data_AF-A0AAD8WMN0-F1
#
_entry.id   AF-A0AAD8WMN0-F1
#
_cell.length_a   1.000
_cell.length_b   1.000
_cell.length_c   1.000
_cell.angle_alpha   90.00
_cell.angle_beta   90.00
_cell.angle_gamma   90.00
#
_symmetry.space_group_name_H-M   'P 1'
#
loop_
_entity.id
_entity.type
_entity.pdbx_description
1 polymer ?
#
loop_
_entity_poly.entity_id
_entity_poly.type
_entity_poly.pdbx_seq_one_letter_code
_entity_poly.pdbx_strand_id
1 'polypeptide(L)'
;MAHTPTLTASILAVLAAVVLLSATATADDAPLPRVKQSDIPAVFAFGDSTLDTGNNNVLSTAVRADHAPYGREFPGGEPTGRFSDGKLLGDYLVEVLGIKDLLPPYRSGQLTDAAEAATGVCFASAGSGLDDATATNARVATFASQIDDFRELLGRIGAQKAGKVVGKSVFLVSVGTNDMMMNYYMLPSGRSRYTIDQYHDLLIGKLRSYIQSLYGLGARRMLVAGLPPVGCLPLQLTMAELRQPPRPQGCIAEQNTAAESYNAKLRGMLAEFQSASPGARAVYADIYTPLLDMVDHPDKYGFVEASRGCCGTGLLEMGPLCTDLVPTCATPSQFMFWDSVHPTQATYRAVAEYFMHANILRFDN
;
A
#
# COMPACT_ATOMS: atom_id res chain seq x y z
N MET A 1 12.32 -30.74 67.30
CA MET A 1 11.74 -31.58 66.24
C MET A 1 11.20 -30.66 65.17
N ALA A 2 11.52 -30.95 63.92
CA ALA A 2 11.63 -29.99 62.81
C ALA A 2 10.28 -29.40 62.36
N HIS A 3 10.29 -28.10 62.08
CA HIS A 3 9.25 -27.38 61.33
C HIS A 3 9.56 -27.45 59.83
N THR A 4 8.57 -27.84 59.05
CA THR A 4 8.51 -27.79 57.58
C THR A 4 8.28 -26.35 57.09
N PRO A 5 9.01 -25.86 56.06
CA PRO A 5 8.62 -24.65 55.34
C PRO A 5 7.80 -24.98 54.08
N THR A 6 6.90 -24.06 53.81
CA THR A 6 5.79 -24.06 52.86
C THR A 6 6.20 -23.85 51.41
N LEU A 7 5.56 -24.62 50.51
CA LEU A 7 5.83 -24.74 49.08
C LEU A 7 5.03 -23.74 48.22
N THR A 8 4.75 -22.54 48.73
CA THR A 8 3.79 -21.60 48.09
C THR A 8 4.41 -20.30 47.57
N ALA A 9 5.67 -19.98 47.89
CA ALA A 9 6.31 -18.75 47.43
C ALA A 9 6.99 -18.85 46.05
N SER A 10 7.33 -20.07 45.60
CA SER A 10 8.12 -20.26 44.37
C SER A 10 7.31 -20.32 43.08
N ILE A 11 5.97 -20.49 43.14
CA ILE A 11 5.12 -20.62 41.95
C ILE A 11 4.66 -19.25 41.43
N LEU A 12 4.48 -18.25 42.30
CA LEU A 12 4.10 -16.89 41.86
C LEU A 12 5.24 -16.15 41.14
N ALA A 13 6.49 -16.38 41.50
CA ALA A 13 7.64 -15.73 40.85
C ALA A 13 7.88 -16.24 39.42
N VAL A 14 7.56 -17.51 39.14
CA VAL A 14 7.66 -18.09 37.79
C VAL A 14 6.51 -17.60 36.91
N LEU A 15 5.30 -17.44 37.44
CA LEU A 15 4.18 -16.85 36.70
C LEU A 15 4.39 -15.35 36.37
N ALA A 16 5.03 -14.58 37.25
CA ALA A 16 5.37 -13.18 36.95
C ALA A 16 6.52 -13.05 35.92
N ALA A 17 7.47 -13.99 35.90
CA ALA A 17 8.55 -14.02 34.91
C ALA A 17 8.10 -14.52 33.53
N VAL A 18 7.08 -15.39 33.46
CA VAL A 18 6.49 -15.85 32.19
C VAL A 18 5.56 -14.81 31.56
N VAL A 19 4.98 -13.88 32.34
CA VAL A 19 4.16 -12.77 31.84
C VAL A 19 4.99 -11.58 31.33
N LEU A 20 6.30 -11.54 31.60
CA LEU A 20 7.21 -10.48 31.13
C LEU A 20 7.99 -10.86 29.85
N LEU A 21 7.66 -11.99 29.20
CA LEU A 21 8.33 -12.49 27.99
C LEU A 21 7.47 -12.43 26.71
N SER A 22 6.36 -11.72 26.72
CA SER A 22 5.49 -11.57 25.55
C SER A 22 5.12 -10.11 25.32
N ALA A 23 6.12 -9.32 24.91
CA ALA A 23 6.00 -8.15 24.04
C ALA A 23 7.40 -7.56 23.83
N THR A 24 8.35 -8.33 23.29
CA THR A 24 9.44 -7.69 22.56
C THR A 24 8.80 -7.15 21.29
N ALA A 25 8.45 -5.87 21.28
CA ALA A 25 8.20 -5.17 20.03
C ALA A 25 9.39 -5.49 19.12
N THR A 26 9.11 -6.17 18.01
CA THR A 26 10.14 -6.44 17.01
C THR A 26 10.63 -5.09 16.50
N ALA A 27 11.86 -5.02 15.95
CA ALA A 27 12.38 -3.77 15.41
C ALA A 27 11.42 -3.11 14.38
N ASP A 28 10.54 -3.92 13.78
CA ASP A 28 9.51 -3.54 12.81
C ASP A 28 8.31 -2.79 13.39
N ASP A 29 8.09 -2.83 14.72
CA ASP A 29 6.98 -2.12 15.39
C ASP A 29 7.38 -0.73 15.93
N ALA A 30 8.68 -0.44 16.02
CA ALA A 30 9.14 0.84 16.54
C ALA A 30 8.75 1.99 15.59
N PRO A 31 8.16 3.10 16.06
CA PRO A 31 7.77 4.20 15.19
C PRO A 31 8.96 4.77 14.40
N LEU A 32 8.70 5.14 13.14
CA LEU A 32 9.72 5.78 12.30
C LEU A 32 10.01 7.21 12.80
N PRO A 33 11.27 7.70 12.64
CA PRO A 33 11.61 9.04 13.09
C PRO A 33 10.80 10.09 12.32
N ARG A 34 10.25 11.07 13.02
CA ARG A 34 9.47 12.14 12.37
C ARG A 34 10.36 13.06 11.54
N VAL A 35 9.85 13.48 10.38
CA VAL A 35 10.49 14.54 9.58
C VAL A 35 10.25 15.88 10.27
N LYS A 36 11.34 16.60 10.62
CA LYS A 36 11.27 17.90 11.30
C LYS A 36 10.52 18.93 10.44
N GLN A 37 9.64 19.73 11.08
CA GLN A 37 8.97 20.91 10.51
C GLN A 37 8.15 20.65 9.23
N SER A 38 7.33 19.60 9.20
CA SER A 38 6.32 19.47 8.15
C SER A 38 5.15 20.44 8.40
N ASP A 39 4.91 21.38 7.49
CA ASP A 39 3.72 22.25 7.49
C ASP A 39 2.50 21.57 6.83
N ILE A 40 2.58 20.25 6.62
CA ILE A 40 1.58 19.43 5.94
C ILE A 40 0.46 19.08 6.93
N PRO A 41 -0.77 19.59 6.72
CA PRO A 41 -1.87 19.38 7.66
C PRO A 41 -2.60 18.04 7.45
N ALA A 42 -2.46 17.43 6.26
CA ALA A 42 -3.16 16.20 5.92
C ALA A 42 -2.50 15.41 4.79
N VAL A 43 -2.79 14.11 4.76
CA VAL A 43 -2.52 13.22 3.62
C VAL A 43 -3.85 12.67 3.09
N PHE A 44 -4.09 12.78 1.79
CA PHE A 44 -5.22 12.15 1.11
C PHE A 44 -4.69 11.09 0.16
N ALA A 45 -5.06 9.82 0.38
CA ALA A 45 -4.56 8.69 -0.39
C ALA A 45 -5.59 8.18 -1.42
N PHE A 46 -5.14 7.87 -2.63
CA PHE A 46 -5.95 7.39 -3.74
C PHE A 46 -5.23 6.23 -4.43
N GLY A 47 -5.99 5.25 -4.91
CA GLY A 47 -5.42 4.14 -5.66
C GLY A 47 -6.02 2.77 -5.34
N ASP A 48 -5.16 1.78 -5.16
CA ASP A 48 -5.54 0.38 -5.03
C ASP A 48 -5.24 -0.24 -3.65
N SER A 49 -5.07 -1.57 -3.59
CA SER A 49 -4.86 -2.34 -2.37
C SER A 49 -3.57 -1.98 -1.64
N THR A 50 -2.61 -1.36 -2.33
CA THR A 50 -1.37 -0.88 -1.71
C THR A 50 -1.60 0.28 -0.74
N LEU A 51 -2.76 0.93 -0.81
CA LEU A 51 -3.16 2.04 0.06
C LEU A 51 -4.52 1.83 0.74
N ASP A 52 -5.32 0.85 0.34
CA ASP A 52 -6.66 0.63 0.90
C ASP A 52 -6.59 0.25 2.39
N THR A 53 -7.14 1.12 3.23
CA THR A 53 -7.17 0.97 4.69
C THR A 53 -8.50 0.41 5.20
N GLY A 54 -9.35 -0.14 4.33
CA GLY A 54 -10.65 -0.74 4.67
C GLY A 54 -11.86 -0.13 3.94
N ASN A 55 -11.66 0.60 2.84
CA ASN A 55 -12.76 1.14 2.03
C ASN A 55 -13.57 0.04 1.35
N ASN A 56 -12.95 -1.11 1.03
CA ASN A 56 -13.64 -2.24 0.43
C ASN A 56 -14.55 -3.01 1.41
N ASN A 57 -14.42 -2.82 2.72
CA ASN A 57 -15.15 -3.59 3.74
C ASN A 57 -16.68 -3.40 3.62
N VAL A 58 -17.10 -2.22 3.14
CA VAL A 58 -18.53 -1.87 2.96
C VAL A 58 -19.06 -2.20 1.56
N LEU A 59 -18.20 -2.69 0.65
CA LEU A 59 -18.57 -3.02 -0.72
C LEU A 59 -18.99 -4.49 -0.83
N SER A 60 -19.93 -4.77 -1.73
CA SER A 60 -20.32 -6.14 -2.07
C SER A 60 -19.33 -6.74 -3.07
N THR A 61 -18.13 -7.07 -2.58
CA THR A 61 -17.00 -7.61 -3.35
C THR A 61 -16.28 -8.72 -2.59
N ALA A 62 -15.61 -9.61 -3.32
CA ALA A 62 -14.69 -10.59 -2.74
C ALA A 62 -13.29 -9.99 -2.47
N VAL A 63 -12.98 -8.81 -3.03
CA VAL A 63 -11.68 -8.14 -2.84
C VAL A 63 -11.69 -7.42 -1.49
N ARG A 64 -11.57 -8.19 -0.41
CA ARG A 64 -11.48 -7.67 0.96
C ARG A 64 -10.35 -8.34 1.72
N ALA A 65 -9.92 -7.69 2.79
CA ALA A 65 -8.89 -8.15 3.73
C ALA A 65 -9.31 -7.85 5.19
N ASP A 66 -10.61 -7.74 5.44
CA ASP A 66 -11.23 -7.55 6.75
C ASP A 66 -11.50 -8.89 7.46
N HIS A 67 -10.57 -9.82 7.28
CA HIS A 67 -10.56 -11.14 7.90
C HIS A 67 -9.14 -11.60 8.16
N ALA A 68 -8.96 -12.49 9.13
CA ALA A 68 -7.68 -13.10 9.37
C ALA A 68 -7.26 -14.02 8.18
N PRO A 69 -5.94 -14.15 7.91
CA PRO A 69 -4.84 -13.73 8.78
C PRO A 69 -4.35 -12.28 8.57
N TYR A 70 -5.02 -11.47 7.73
CA TYR A 70 -4.63 -10.06 7.54
C TYR A 70 -4.64 -9.29 8.86
N GLY A 71 -3.75 -8.31 8.98
CA GLY A 71 -3.64 -7.52 10.21
C GLY A 71 -2.98 -8.21 11.39
N ARG A 72 -2.35 -9.38 11.21
CA ARG A 72 -1.62 -10.12 12.27
C ARG A 72 -0.62 -9.27 13.05
N GLU A 73 0.15 -8.44 12.36
CA GLU A 73 1.13 -7.49 12.91
C GLU A 73 0.56 -6.07 13.06
N PHE A 74 -0.72 -5.85 12.71
CA PHE A 74 -1.37 -4.57 12.93
C PHE A 74 -1.59 -4.34 14.44
N PRO A 75 -1.65 -3.09 14.93
CA PRO A 75 -1.94 -2.84 16.34
C PRO A 75 -3.20 -3.58 16.82
N GLY A 76 -3.03 -4.48 17.79
CA GLY A 76 -4.10 -5.33 18.34
C GLY A 76 -4.34 -6.64 17.59
N GLY A 77 -3.63 -6.91 16.49
CA GLY A 77 -3.81 -8.11 15.67
C GLY A 77 -5.11 -8.08 14.84
N GLU A 78 -5.62 -6.89 14.52
CA GLU A 78 -6.95 -6.70 13.96
C GLU A 78 -6.96 -6.59 12.42
N PRO A 79 -7.81 -7.38 11.72
CA PRO A 79 -7.94 -7.30 10.27
C PRO A 79 -8.77 -6.08 9.85
N THR A 80 -8.13 -4.95 9.58
CA THR A 80 -8.85 -3.70 9.26
C THR A 80 -9.30 -3.58 7.79
N GLY A 81 -8.97 -4.53 6.92
CA GLY A 81 -9.12 -4.38 5.47
C GLY A 81 -7.86 -3.90 4.75
N ARG A 82 -6.73 -3.80 5.46
CA ARG A 82 -5.41 -3.57 4.85
C ARG A 82 -4.92 -4.87 4.23
N PHE A 83 -4.49 -4.83 2.97
CA PHE A 83 -3.95 -5.99 2.26
C PHE A 83 -2.49 -6.21 2.64
N SER A 84 -2.25 -6.48 3.92
CA SER A 84 -0.94 -6.77 4.52
C SER A 84 -1.13 -7.49 5.86
N ASP A 85 -0.05 -7.98 6.45
CA ASP A 85 -0.02 -8.35 7.87
C ASP A 85 -0.15 -7.16 8.79
N GLY A 86 0.10 -5.93 8.34
CA GLY A 86 0.00 -4.74 9.19
C GLY A 86 -0.19 -3.43 8.43
N LYS A 87 0.57 -2.41 8.83
CA LYS A 87 0.53 -1.05 8.28
C LYS A 87 0.90 -1.02 6.79
N LEU A 88 0.23 -0.12 6.05
CA LEU A 88 0.55 0.19 4.66
C LEU A 88 1.45 1.43 4.56
N LEU A 89 1.95 1.73 3.36
CA LEU A 89 2.76 2.94 3.10
C LEU A 89 2.06 4.24 3.53
N GLY A 90 0.74 4.33 3.37
CA GLY A 90 -0.06 5.49 3.78
C GLY A 90 -0.01 5.73 5.29
N ASP A 91 0.05 4.68 6.11
CA ASP A 91 0.16 4.77 7.56
C ASP A 91 1.53 5.30 7.98
N TYR A 92 2.59 4.72 7.42
CA TYR A 92 3.95 5.21 7.67
C TYR A 92 4.13 6.66 7.24
N LEU A 93 3.49 7.07 6.14
CA LEU A 93 3.57 8.45 5.68
C LEU A 93 2.96 9.44 6.69
N VAL A 94 1.75 9.17 7.20
CA VAL A 94 1.13 10.06 8.20
C VAL A 94 1.87 10.05 9.55
N GLU A 95 2.44 8.91 9.92
CA GLU A 95 3.24 8.75 11.14
C GLU A 95 4.54 9.57 11.06
N VAL A 96 5.29 9.41 9.97
CA VAL A 96 6.56 10.12 9.71
C VAL A 96 6.34 11.64 9.59
N LEU A 97 5.22 12.06 9.01
CA LEU A 97 4.83 13.47 8.95
C LEU A 97 4.29 14.02 10.30
N GLY A 98 4.06 13.15 11.28
CA GLY A 98 3.56 13.52 12.60
C GLY A 98 2.11 14.01 12.60
N ILE A 99 1.31 13.57 11.64
CA ILE A 99 -0.10 13.98 11.46
C ILE A 99 -1.02 13.14 12.33
N LYS A 100 -0.87 11.82 12.26
CA LYS A 100 -1.64 10.80 12.99
C LYS A 100 -0.93 9.45 12.89
N ASP A 101 -1.33 8.49 13.72
CA ASP A 101 -0.68 7.17 13.76
C ASP A 101 -1.13 6.25 12.61
N LEU A 102 -2.37 6.39 12.15
CA LEU A 102 -2.97 5.55 11.11
C LEU A 102 -3.84 6.39 10.17
N LEU A 103 -3.85 6.03 8.89
CA LEU A 103 -4.72 6.68 7.91
C LEU A 103 -6.09 5.97 7.88
N PRO A 104 -7.21 6.67 8.18
CA PRO A 104 -8.51 6.03 8.23
C PRO A 104 -9.14 5.88 6.84
N PRO A 105 -9.93 4.81 6.57
CA PRO A 105 -10.71 4.67 5.35
C PRO A 105 -11.92 5.61 5.36
N TYR A 106 -12.16 6.30 4.25
CA TYR A 106 -13.28 7.23 4.09
C TYR A 106 -14.65 6.53 4.14
N ARG A 107 -14.80 5.41 3.43
CA ARG A 107 -16.10 4.72 3.23
C ARG A 107 -16.59 3.90 4.41
N SER A 108 -15.75 3.70 5.43
CA SER A 108 -16.12 2.91 6.62
C SER A 108 -17.27 3.51 7.42
N GLY A 109 -17.56 4.79 7.24
CA GLY A 109 -18.53 5.54 8.05
C GLY A 109 -18.08 5.81 9.49
N GLN A 110 -16.91 5.32 9.89
CA GLN A 110 -16.36 5.52 11.24
C GLN A 110 -15.92 6.97 11.45
N LEU A 111 -15.54 7.65 10.38
CA LEU A 111 -15.03 9.01 10.40
C LEU A 111 -16.16 10.04 10.35
N THR A 112 -16.83 10.25 11.49
CA THR A 112 -17.96 11.18 11.62
C THR A 112 -17.53 12.63 11.88
N ASP A 113 -16.37 12.84 12.53
CA ASP A 113 -15.83 14.16 12.78
C ASP A 113 -15.17 14.76 11.53
N ALA A 114 -15.73 15.87 11.05
CA ALA A 114 -15.18 16.61 9.92
C ALA A 114 -13.80 17.23 10.24
N ALA A 115 -13.46 17.48 11.52
CA ALA A 115 -12.14 17.96 11.89
C ALA A 115 -11.07 16.87 11.76
N GLU A 116 -11.35 15.66 12.22
CA GLU A 116 -10.51 14.49 12.03
C GLU A 116 -10.35 14.13 10.55
N ALA A 117 -11.42 14.20 9.77
CA ALA A 117 -11.36 13.95 8.33
C ALA A 117 -10.52 15.01 7.59
N ALA A 118 -10.48 16.24 8.09
CA ALA A 118 -9.65 17.30 7.51
C ALA A 118 -8.14 17.06 7.71
N THR A 119 -7.72 16.17 8.61
CA THR A 119 -6.30 15.81 8.79
C THR A 119 -5.87 14.65 7.90
N GLY A 120 -6.75 14.15 7.02
CA GLY A 120 -6.40 13.19 5.99
C GLY A 120 -7.12 11.85 6.12
N VAL A 121 -7.44 11.26 4.97
CA VAL A 121 -8.18 10.00 4.82
C VAL A 121 -7.69 9.22 3.61
N CYS A 122 -7.97 7.92 3.60
CA CYS A 122 -7.78 7.07 2.44
C CYS A 122 -9.06 6.91 1.63
N PHE A 123 -8.98 7.15 0.33
CA PHE A 123 -10.01 6.87 -0.68
C PHE A 123 -9.68 5.66 -1.57
N ALA A 124 -8.48 5.09 -1.44
CA ALA A 124 -8.05 3.95 -2.23
C ALA A 124 -8.98 2.74 -2.04
N SER A 125 -9.13 1.93 -3.09
CA SER A 125 -10.02 0.76 -3.11
C SER A 125 -9.28 -0.41 -3.74
N ALA A 126 -9.11 -1.49 -2.98
CA ALA A 126 -8.39 -2.66 -3.43
C ALA A 126 -8.99 -3.26 -4.71
N GLY A 127 -8.13 -3.68 -5.64
CA GLY A 127 -8.54 -4.14 -6.98
C GLY A 127 -8.87 -3.02 -7.97
N SER A 128 -8.80 -1.74 -7.56
CA SER A 128 -8.97 -0.62 -8.48
C SER A 128 -7.78 -0.48 -9.45
N GLY A 129 -8.02 0.22 -10.55
CA GLY A 129 -7.04 0.49 -11.60
C GLY A 129 -7.37 1.81 -12.30
N LEU A 130 -6.48 2.21 -13.21
CA LEU A 130 -6.70 3.34 -14.11
C LEU A 130 -7.67 2.94 -15.23
N ASP A 131 -7.63 1.71 -15.72
CA ASP A 131 -8.67 1.18 -16.60
C ASP A 131 -9.93 0.85 -15.78
N ASP A 132 -11.07 1.44 -16.14
CA ASP A 132 -12.32 1.23 -15.38
C ASP A 132 -12.78 -0.23 -15.46
N ALA A 133 -12.36 -0.97 -16.49
CA ALA A 133 -12.60 -2.40 -16.59
C ALA A 133 -11.96 -3.17 -15.42
N THR A 134 -10.79 -2.73 -14.93
CA THR A 134 -10.10 -3.34 -13.77
C THR A 134 -11.00 -3.32 -12.54
N ALA A 135 -11.49 -2.14 -12.16
CA ALA A 135 -12.36 -1.97 -11.00
C ALA A 135 -13.74 -2.63 -11.20
N THR A 136 -14.29 -2.54 -12.42
CA THR A 136 -15.61 -3.11 -12.74
C THR A 136 -15.61 -4.63 -12.61
N ASN A 137 -14.56 -5.31 -13.12
CA ASN A 137 -14.42 -6.76 -13.02
C ASN A 137 -14.33 -7.24 -11.57
N ALA A 138 -13.68 -6.46 -10.70
CA ALA A 138 -13.56 -6.74 -9.28
C ALA A 138 -14.77 -6.25 -8.44
N ARG A 139 -15.70 -5.50 -9.03
CA ARG A 139 -16.84 -4.85 -8.34
C ARG A 139 -16.41 -3.92 -7.20
N VAL A 140 -15.37 -3.12 -7.46
CA VAL A 140 -14.78 -2.19 -6.49
C VAL A 140 -14.87 -0.75 -6.98
N ALA A 141 -14.40 0.23 -6.19
CA ALA A 141 -14.48 1.63 -6.58
C ALA A 141 -13.53 1.94 -7.75
N THR A 142 -14.02 2.63 -8.78
CA THR A 142 -13.15 3.20 -9.82
C THR A 142 -12.35 4.37 -9.25
N PHE A 143 -11.21 4.72 -9.84
CA PHE A 143 -10.45 5.91 -9.44
C PHE A 143 -11.30 7.19 -9.50
N ALA A 144 -12.19 7.30 -10.51
CA ALA A 144 -13.14 8.41 -10.61
C ALA A 144 -14.06 8.50 -9.39
N SER A 145 -14.58 7.38 -8.90
CA SER A 145 -15.40 7.34 -7.70
C SER A 145 -14.64 7.74 -6.44
N GLN A 146 -13.32 7.47 -6.36
CA GLN A 146 -12.48 7.94 -5.25
C GLN A 146 -12.34 9.47 -5.26
N ILE A 147 -12.30 10.10 -6.44
CA ILE A 147 -12.33 11.57 -6.56
C ILE A 147 -13.70 12.12 -6.15
N ASP A 148 -14.79 11.42 -6.45
CA ASP A 148 -16.13 11.81 -6.01
C ASP A 148 -16.26 11.76 -4.49
N ASP A 149 -15.73 10.72 -3.85
CA ASP A 149 -15.64 10.63 -2.39
C ASP A 149 -14.84 11.81 -1.80
N PHE A 150 -13.75 12.22 -2.47
CA PHE A 150 -12.99 13.39 -2.07
C PHE A 150 -13.81 14.68 -2.20
N ARG A 151 -14.58 14.86 -3.28
CA ARG A 151 -15.49 16.00 -3.44
C ARG A 151 -16.54 16.05 -2.33
N GLU A 152 -17.08 14.90 -1.94
CA GLU A 152 -18.02 14.80 -0.82
C GLU A 152 -17.35 15.22 0.49
N LEU A 153 -16.13 14.75 0.76
CA LEU A 153 -15.36 15.18 1.92
C LEU A 153 -15.15 16.71 1.93
N LEU A 154 -14.81 17.32 0.78
CA LEU A 154 -14.67 18.77 0.67
C LEU A 154 -15.96 19.51 1.03
N GLY A 155 -17.11 18.95 0.66
CA GLY A 155 -18.43 19.45 1.09
C GLY A 155 -18.63 19.36 2.60
N ARG A 156 -18.27 18.22 3.20
CA ARG A 156 -18.39 17.98 4.65
C ARG A 156 -17.49 18.89 5.50
N ILE A 157 -16.25 19.13 5.08
CA ILE A 157 -15.31 20.01 5.80
C ILE A 157 -15.60 21.51 5.60
N GLY A 158 -16.36 21.86 4.55
CA GLY A 158 -16.71 23.21 4.18
C GLY A 158 -15.62 23.96 3.40
N ALA A 159 -16.04 24.78 2.44
CA ALA A 159 -15.16 25.43 1.46
C ALA A 159 -14.01 26.26 2.09
N GLN A 160 -14.28 26.97 3.18
CA GLN A 160 -13.27 27.81 3.84
C GLN A 160 -12.14 26.98 4.46
N LYS A 161 -12.48 25.85 5.10
CA LYS A 161 -11.48 24.95 5.72
C LYS A 161 -10.78 24.12 4.64
N ALA A 162 -11.54 23.62 3.67
CA ALA A 162 -11.03 22.94 2.49
C ALA A 162 -9.92 23.73 1.79
N GLY A 163 -10.18 25.01 1.47
CA GLY A 163 -9.21 25.86 0.77
C GLY A 163 -7.91 26.10 1.55
N LYS A 164 -7.94 26.03 2.88
CA LYS A 164 -6.73 26.17 3.72
C LYS A 164 -5.92 24.88 3.85
N VAL A 165 -6.61 23.75 3.91
CA VAL A 165 -5.99 22.43 4.13
C VAL A 165 -5.42 21.89 2.82
N VAL A 166 -6.26 21.78 1.79
CA VAL A 166 -5.98 21.03 0.57
C VAL A 166 -4.73 21.52 -0.17
N GLY A 167 -4.50 22.83 -0.21
CA GLY A 167 -3.32 23.40 -0.89
C GLY A 167 -1.98 23.11 -0.20
N LYS A 168 -1.99 22.66 1.06
CA LYS A 168 -0.78 22.29 1.83
C LYS A 168 -0.66 20.80 2.08
N SER A 169 -1.75 20.05 1.89
CA SER A 169 -1.82 18.60 2.04
C SER A 169 -1.05 17.86 0.97
N VAL A 170 -0.62 16.65 1.29
CA VAL A 170 -0.03 15.70 0.34
C VAL A 170 -1.10 14.76 -0.20
N PHE A 171 -1.09 14.57 -1.51
CA PHE A 171 -1.94 13.63 -2.22
C PHE A 171 -1.10 12.44 -2.63
N LEU A 172 -1.28 11.31 -1.94
CA LEU A 172 -0.58 10.06 -2.23
C LEU A 172 -1.38 9.26 -3.25
N VAL A 173 -0.77 8.91 -4.37
CA VAL A 173 -1.41 8.15 -5.45
C VAL A 173 -0.58 6.90 -5.74
N SER A 174 -1.18 5.72 -5.62
CA SER A 174 -0.56 4.43 -5.98
C SER A 174 -1.58 3.54 -6.69
N VAL A 175 -1.46 3.45 -8.01
CA VAL A 175 -2.41 2.73 -8.87
C VAL A 175 -1.72 2.33 -10.18
N GLY A 176 -2.20 1.25 -10.80
CA GLY A 176 -1.70 0.78 -12.10
C GLY A 176 -1.26 -0.67 -12.09
N THR A 177 -0.89 -1.19 -10.91
CA THR A 177 -0.39 -2.57 -10.77
C THR A 177 -1.45 -3.58 -11.18
N ASN A 178 -2.72 -3.37 -10.80
CA ASN A 178 -3.82 -4.24 -11.23
C ASN A 178 -4.07 -4.20 -12.74
N ASP A 179 -3.94 -3.03 -13.38
CA ASP A 179 -4.10 -2.91 -14.84
C ASP A 179 -3.06 -3.76 -15.57
N MET A 180 -1.81 -3.72 -15.12
CA MET A 180 -0.72 -4.50 -15.71
C MET A 180 -0.81 -5.99 -15.36
N MET A 181 -0.82 -6.29 -14.06
CA MET A 181 -0.80 -7.66 -13.53
C MET A 181 -2.06 -8.44 -13.95
N MET A 182 -3.25 -7.91 -13.64
CA MET A 182 -4.52 -8.61 -13.87
C MET A 182 -4.99 -8.43 -15.31
N ASN A 183 -5.21 -7.20 -15.75
CA ASN A 183 -5.89 -6.96 -17.03
C ASN A 183 -5.00 -7.23 -18.25
N TYR A 184 -3.72 -6.85 -18.19
CA TYR A 184 -2.81 -7.03 -19.32
C TYR A 184 -2.18 -8.43 -19.36
N TYR A 185 -1.59 -8.90 -18.25
CA TYR A 185 -0.82 -10.15 -18.24
C TYR A 185 -1.63 -11.42 -17.91
N MET A 186 -2.63 -11.34 -17.03
CA MET A 186 -3.41 -12.51 -16.61
C MET A 186 -4.66 -12.72 -17.45
N LEU A 187 -5.44 -11.67 -17.71
CA LEU A 187 -6.67 -11.75 -18.50
C LEU A 187 -6.37 -11.61 -20.00
N PRO A 188 -7.00 -12.41 -20.88
CA PRO A 188 -6.77 -12.32 -22.32
C PRO A 188 -7.16 -10.97 -22.94
N SER A 189 -8.04 -10.21 -22.27
CA SER A 189 -8.67 -9.02 -22.83
C SER A 189 -7.73 -7.83 -22.96
N GLY A 190 -6.69 -7.69 -22.14
CA GLY A 190 -5.72 -6.60 -22.28
C GLY A 190 -4.80 -6.79 -23.49
N ARG A 191 -4.02 -7.88 -23.50
CA ARG A 191 -3.08 -8.23 -24.57
C ARG A 191 -3.71 -8.44 -25.95
N SER A 192 -5.01 -8.75 -26.03
CA SER A 192 -5.71 -8.89 -27.32
C SER A 192 -6.17 -7.56 -27.93
N ARG A 193 -6.29 -6.49 -27.12
CA ARG A 193 -6.80 -5.19 -27.56
C ARG A 193 -5.70 -4.13 -27.75
N TYR A 194 -4.61 -4.24 -27.01
CA TYR A 194 -3.54 -3.24 -26.99
C TYR A 194 -2.17 -3.88 -27.07
N THR A 195 -1.24 -3.23 -27.77
CA THR A 195 0.19 -3.44 -27.48
C THR A 195 0.52 -2.88 -26.10
N ILE A 196 1.67 -3.28 -25.54
CA ILE A 196 2.06 -2.81 -24.22
C ILE A 196 2.22 -1.28 -24.18
N ASP A 197 2.78 -0.72 -25.25
CA ASP A 197 3.00 0.72 -25.37
C ASP A 197 1.69 1.53 -25.46
N GLN A 198 0.73 1.02 -26.24
CA GLN A 198 -0.62 1.58 -26.33
C GLN A 198 -1.37 1.50 -25.00
N TYR A 199 -1.20 0.40 -24.26
CA TYR A 199 -1.82 0.27 -22.96
C TYR A 199 -1.21 1.24 -21.96
N HIS A 200 0.12 1.43 -21.96
CA HIS A 200 0.75 2.46 -21.16
C HIS A 200 0.22 3.87 -21.49
N ASP A 201 0.05 4.21 -22.77
CA ASP A 201 -0.49 5.52 -23.18
C ASP A 201 -1.91 5.73 -22.67
N LEU A 202 -2.75 4.69 -22.72
CA LEU A 202 -4.10 4.71 -22.15
C LEU A 202 -4.06 5.00 -20.64
N LEU A 203 -3.27 4.23 -19.89
CA LEU A 203 -3.18 4.35 -18.43
C LEU A 203 -2.60 5.72 -18.02
N ILE A 204 -1.50 6.16 -18.65
CA ILE A 204 -0.88 7.47 -18.37
C ILE A 204 -1.82 8.62 -18.75
N GLY A 205 -2.56 8.51 -19.86
CA GLY A 205 -3.58 9.48 -20.26
C GLY A 205 -4.67 9.63 -19.20
N LYS A 206 -5.18 8.51 -18.68
CA LYS A 206 -6.18 8.51 -17.60
C LYS A 206 -5.63 9.09 -16.29
N LEU A 207 -4.43 8.67 -15.88
CA LEU A 207 -3.77 9.19 -14.69
C LEU A 207 -3.56 10.71 -14.79
N ARG A 208 -3.13 11.22 -15.96
CA ARG A 208 -3.02 12.67 -16.21
C ARG A 208 -4.35 13.38 -15.95
N SER A 209 -5.47 12.86 -16.44
CA SER A 209 -6.81 13.45 -16.22
C SER A 209 -7.22 13.44 -14.74
N TYR A 210 -6.88 12.38 -13.99
CA TYR A 210 -7.18 12.31 -12.56
C TYR A 210 -6.31 13.27 -11.74
N ILE A 211 -5.01 13.36 -12.04
CA ILE A 211 -4.09 14.33 -11.43
C ILE A 211 -4.56 15.77 -11.71
N GLN A 212 -4.98 16.07 -12.94
CA GLN A 212 -5.58 17.36 -13.30
C GLN A 212 -6.88 17.64 -12.51
N SER A 213 -7.71 16.62 -12.30
CA SER A 213 -8.94 16.75 -11.51
C SER A 213 -8.64 17.06 -10.04
N LEU A 214 -7.70 16.35 -9.43
CA LEU A 214 -7.25 16.63 -8.05
C LEU A 214 -6.66 18.04 -7.93
N TYR A 215 -5.87 18.47 -8.91
CA TYR A 215 -5.34 19.83 -8.96
C TYR A 215 -6.44 20.89 -9.07
N GLY A 216 -7.48 20.64 -9.88
CA GLY A 216 -8.68 21.47 -9.98
C GLY A 216 -9.47 21.56 -8.68
N LEU A 217 -9.40 20.52 -7.83
CA LEU A 217 -9.96 20.50 -6.48
C LEU A 217 -9.03 21.15 -5.43
N GLY A 218 -7.89 21.69 -5.85
CA GLY A 218 -6.96 22.46 -5.01
C GLY A 218 -5.69 21.72 -4.64
N ALA A 219 -5.50 20.46 -5.03
CA ALA A 219 -4.29 19.71 -4.72
C ALA A 219 -3.05 20.43 -5.28
N ARG A 220 -1.99 20.55 -4.48
CA ARG A 220 -0.73 21.17 -4.91
C ARG A 220 0.48 20.28 -4.70
N ARG A 221 0.50 19.44 -3.67
CA ARG A 221 1.61 18.50 -3.40
C ARG A 221 1.11 17.09 -3.71
N MET A 222 1.61 16.48 -4.77
CA MET A 222 1.22 15.13 -5.21
C MET A 222 2.43 14.22 -5.20
N LEU A 223 2.32 13.08 -4.52
CA LEU A 223 3.28 11.99 -4.53
C LEU A 223 2.68 10.83 -5.30
N VAL A 224 3.18 10.57 -6.50
CA VAL A 224 2.60 9.61 -7.44
C VAL A 224 3.56 8.45 -7.61
N ALA A 225 3.22 7.30 -7.06
CA ALA A 225 4.04 6.10 -7.14
C ALA A 225 4.06 5.53 -8.56
N GLY A 226 5.23 5.06 -8.97
CA GLY A 226 5.36 4.21 -10.15
C GLY A 226 4.84 2.79 -9.92
N LEU A 227 4.92 1.96 -10.94
CA LEU A 227 4.73 0.52 -10.81
C LEU A 227 5.91 -0.14 -10.09
N PRO A 228 5.66 -1.18 -9.28
CA PRO A 228 6.71 -2.03 -8.72
C PRO A 228 7.34 -2.91 -9.83
N PRO A 229 8.39 -3.70 -9.53
CA PRO A 229 8.84 -4.74 -10.45
C PRO A 229 7.79 -5.86 -10.58
N VAL A 230 6.82 -5.66 -11.47
CA VAL A 230 5.63 -6.54 -11.64
C VAL A 230 6.03 -7.99 -11.92
N GLY A 231 7.10 -8.21 -12.67
CA GLY A 231 7.62 -9.53 -12.98
C GLY A 231 8.23 -10.27 -11.80
N CYS A 232 8.40 -9.62 -10.66
CA CYS A 232 8.85 -10.23 -9.40
C CYS A 232 7.69 -10.63 -8.47
N LEU A 233 6.44 -10.24 -8.78
CA LEU A 233 5.30 -10.59 -7.92
C LEU A 233 5.12 -12.12 -7.87
N PRO A 234 4.94 -12.74 -6.68
CA PRO A 234 4.82 -14.18 -6.55
C PRO A 234 3.73 -14.80 -7.47
N LEU A 235 2.61 -14.11 -7.61
CA LEU A 235 1.53 -14.52 -8.51
C LEU A 235 1.98 -14.55 -9.98
N GLN A 236 2.72 -13.56 -10.45
CA GLN A 236 3.20 -13.54 -11.84
C GLN A 236 4.23 -14.65 -12.10
N LEU A 237 5.13 -14.90 -11.15
CA LEU A 237 6.08 -16.01 -11.22
C LEU A 237 5.36 -17.36 -11.31
N THR A 238 4.34 -17.55 -10.46
CA THR A 238 3.52 -18.77 -10.47
C THR A 238 2.73 -18.91 -11.78
N MET A 239 2.13 -17.85 -12.28
CA MET A 239 1.39 -17.88 -13.55
C MET A 239 2.30 -18.15 -14.75
N ALA A 240 3.54 -17.67 -14.74
CA ALA A 240 4.53 -18.00 -15.76
C ALA A 240 4.92 -19.48 -15.71
N GLU A 241 5.16 -20.03 -14.51
CA GLU A 241 5.43 -21.45 -14.31
C GLU A 241 4.29 -22.35 -14.82
N LEU A 242 3.03 -21.99 -14.51
CA LEU A 242 1.85 -22.74 -14.98
C LEU A 242 1.70 -22.72 -16.51
N ARG A 243 2.17 -21.67 -17.18
CA ARG A 243 2.15 -21.56 -18.64
C ARG A 243 3.30 -22.32 -19.30
N GLN A 244 4.50 -22.21 -18.74
CA GLN A 244 5.72 -22.79 -19.27
C GLN A 244 6.65 -23.25 -18.12
N PRO A 245 6.48 -24.49 -17.60
CA PRO A 245 7.35 -25.01 -16.56
C PRO A 245 8.76 -25.31 -17.11
N PRO A 246 9.83 -25.22 -16.29
CA PRO A 246 9.84 -24.95 -14.84
C PRO A 246 9.72 -23.46 -14.48
N ARG A 247 9.54 -23.14 -13.18
CA ARG A 247 9.52 -21.76 -12.67
C ARG A 247 10.70 -20.92 -13.21
N PRO A 248 10.46 -19.68 -13.66
CA PRO A 248 11.55 -18.79 -14.06
C PRO A 248 12.59 -18.62 -12.95
N GLN A 249 13.87 -18.59 -13.32
CA GLN A 249 14.94 -18.18 -12.41
C GLN A 249 14.91 -16.66 -12.28
N GLY A 250 14.47 -16.15 -11.13
CA GLY A 250 14.31 -14.72 -10.89
C GLY A 250 13.04 -14.12 -11.51
N CYS A 251 13.05 -12.80 -11.68
CA CYS A 251 11.89 -12.05 -12.18
C CYS A 251 11.66 -12.21 -13.68
N ILE A 252 10.41 -12.04 -14.12
CA ILE A 252 10.05 -12.06 -15.54
C ILE A 252 10.49 -10.73 -16.19
N ALA A 253 11.60 -10.78 -16.93
CA ALA A 253 12.23 -9.61 -17.54
C ALA A 253 11.27 -8.79 -18.41
N GLU A 254 10.42 -9.43 -19.23
CA GLU A 254 9.42 -8.74 -20.07
C GLU A 254 8.52 -7.81 -19.25
N GLN A 255 8.04 -8.27 -18.09
CA GLN A 255 7.10 -7.53 -17.24
C GLN A 255 7.80 -6.40 -16.48
N ASN A 256 9.04 -6.62 -16.04
CA ASN A 256 9.85 -5.60 -15.39
C ASN A 256 10.21 -4.47 -16.37
N THR A 257 10.66 -4.80 -17.59
CA THR A 257 10.92 -3.81 -18.64
C THR A 257 9.66 -3.01 -19.01
N ALA A 258 8.49 -3.65 -19.03
CA ALA A 258 7.23 -2.95 -19.22
C ALA A 258 6.93 -1.97 -18.06
N ALA A 259 7.12 -2.40 -16.82
CA ALA A 259 6.95 -1.53 -15.65
C ALA A 259 7.91 -0.33 -15.67
N GLU A 260 9.18 -0.52 -16.03
CA GLU A 260 10.16 0.56 -16.21
C GLU A 260 9.75 1.53 -17.33
N SER A 261 9.23 1.01 -18.45
CA SER A 261 8.75 1.82 -19.57
C SER A 261 7.53 2.66 -19.18
N TYR A 262 6.58 2.09 -18.43
CA TYR A 262 5.48 2.84 -17.84
C TYR A 262 5.99 3.94 -16.89
N ASN A 263 6.94 3.60 -16.01
CA ASN A 263 7.52 4.53 -15.05
C ASN A 263 8.25 5.69 -15.74
N ALA A 264 8.91 5.44 -16.88
CA ALA A 264 9.50 6.49 -17.70
C ALA A 264 8.43 7.44 -18.27
N LYS A 265 7.32 6.92 -18.81
CA LYS A 265 6.18 7.74 -19.28
C LYS A 265 5.54 8.53 -18.14
N LEU A 266 5.40 7.93 -16.96
CA LEU A 266 4.90 8.60 -15.76
C LEU A 266 5.76 9.81 -15.38
N ARG A 267 7.09 9.64 -15.31
CA ARG A 267 8.01 10.75 -15.02
C ARG A 267 7.86 11.90 -16.02
N GLY A 268 7.77 11.57 -17.32
CA GLY A 268 7.53 12.56 -18.38
C GLY A 268 6.21 13.31 -18.18
N MET A 269 5.12 12.57 -17.95
CA MET A 269 3.80 13.14 -17.71
C MET A 269 3.76 14.06 -16.48
N LEU A 270 4.38 13.67 -15.37
CA LEU A 270 4.42 14.50 -14.16
C LEU A 270 5.23 15.78 -14.38
N ALA A 271 6.34 15.72 -15.12
CA ALA A 271 7.14 16.89 -15.48
C ALA A 271 6.34 17.87 -16.35
N GLU A 272 5.64 17.37 -17.37
CA GLU A 272 4.74 18.18 -18.21
C GLU A 272 3.63 18.82 -17.36
N PHE A 273 2.96 18.01 -16.52
CA PHE A 273 1.89 18.47 -15.65
C PHE A 273 2.37 19.60 -14.72
N GLN A 274 3.54 19.42 -14.09
CA GLN A 274 4.12 20.41 -13.20
C GLN A 274 4.47 21.71 -13.94
N SER A 275 5.01 21.62 -15.16
CA SER A 275 5.32 22.80 -15.98
C SER A 275 4.07 23.59 -16.37
N ALA A 276 2.93 22.91 -16.53
CA ALA A 276 1.67 23.50 -16.95
C ALA A 276 0.76 23.95 -15.78
N SER A 277 1.12 23.61 -14.54
CA SER A 277 0.25 23.78 -13.36
C SER A 277 0.92 24.64 -12.28
N PRO A 278 0.74 25.98 -12.32
CA PRO A 278 1.38 26.89 -11.39
C PRO A 278 1.17 26.52 -9.92
N GLY A 279 2.26 26.42 -9.17
CA GLY A 279 2.25 26.07 -7.75
C GLY A 279 2.00 24.59 -7.45
N ALA A 280 1.85 23.73 -8.46
CA ALA A 280 1.85 22.29 -8.26
C ALA A 280 3.29 21.77 -8.12
N ARG A 281 3.44 20.75 -7.27
CA ARG A 281 4.62 19.90 -7.13
C ARG A 281 4.17 18.46 -7.24
N ALA A 282 4.50 17.82 -8.35
CA ALA A 282 4.14 16.45 -8.64
C ALA A 282 5.41 15.59 -8.63
N VAL A 283 5.61 14.85 -7.55
CA VAL A 283 6.80 14.05 -7.30
C VAL A 283 6.54 12.61 -7.72
N TYR A 284 7.43 12.07 -8.55
CA TYR A 284 7.48 10.63 -8.83
C TYR A 284 8.00 9.89 -7.58
N ALA A 285 7.17 9.02 -7.02
CA ALA A 285 7.56 8.13 -5.93
C ALA A 285 8.14 6.84 -6.52
N ASP A 286 9.46 6.73 -6.51
CA ASP A 286 10.14 5.52 -6.99
C ASP A 286 10.00 4.39 -5.96
N ILE A 287 9.04 3.49 -6.20
CA ILE A 287 8.92 2.23 -5.47
C ILE A 287 9.61 1.07 -6.19
N TYR A 288 9.97 1.24 -7.47
CA TYR A 288 10.53 0.15 -8.28
C TYR A 288 11.92 -0.23 -7.78
N THR A 289 12.80 0.77 -7.66
CA THR A 289 14.20 0.59 -7.26
C THR A 289 14.34 -0.09 -5.88
N PRO A 290 13.71 0.41 -4.79
CA PRO A 290 13.85 -0.23 -3.49
C PRO A 290 13.24 -1.64 -3.44
N LEU A 291 12.12 -1.88 -4.13
CA LEU A 291 11.51 -3.21 -4.15
C LEU A 291 12.35 -4.21 -4.95
N LEU A 292 12.97 -3.79 -6.05
CA LEU A 292 13.89 -4.67 -6.80
C LEU A 292 15.15 -4.98 -5.98
N ASP A 293 15.72 -4.00 -5.27
CA ASP A 293 16.87 -4.23 -4.37
C ASP A 293 16.53 -5.21 -3.25
N MET A 294 15.30 -5.18 -2.72
CA MET A 294 14.83 -6.18 -1.73
C MET A 294 14.68 -7.58 -2.31
N VAL A 295 14.29 -7.71 -3.59
CA VAL A 295 14.21 -9.00 -4.28
C VAL A 295 15.61 -9.58 -4.54
N ASP A 296 16.55 -8.73 -4.99
CA ASP A 296 17.90 -9.15 -5.36
C ASP A 296 18.82 -9.35 -4.14
N HIS A 297 18.58 -8.60 -3.05
CA HIS A 297 19.37 -8.58 -1.82
C HIS A 297 18.49 -8.68 -0.55
N PRO A 298 17.68 -9.74 -0.39
CA PRO A 298 16.70 -9.85 0.70
C PRO A 298 17.33 -9.82 2.10
N ASP A 299 18.53 -10.36 2.24
CA ASP A 299 19.26 -10.44 3.50
C ASP A 299 19.64 -9.06 4.07
N LYS A 300 19.87 -8.06 3.19
CA LYS A 300 20.10 -6.66 3.59
C LYS A 300 18.93 -6.06 4.36
N TYR A 301 17.72 -6.59 4.15
CA TYR A 301 16.47 -6.13 4.72
C TYR A 301 15.91 -7.09 5.78
N GLY A 302 16.63 -8.18 6.10
CA GLY A 302 16.18 -9.19 7.04
C GLY A 302 15.18 -10.20 6.46
N PHE A 303 14.95 -10.19 5.15
CA PHE A 303 14.09 -11.15 4.47
C PHE A 303 14.82 -12.46 4.21
N VAL A 304 14.14 -13.57 4.47
CA VAL A 304 14.57 -14.94 4.11
C VAL A 304 13.83 -15.46 2.89
N GLU A 305 12.68 -14.86 2.54
CA GLU A 305 11.86 -15.21 1.39
C GLU A 305 11.34 -13.93 0.70
N ALA A 306 11.65 -13.78 -0.58
CA ALA A 306 11.29 -12.61 -1.41
C ALA A 306 10.58 -12.99 -2.71
N SER A 307 10.21 -14.26 -2.89
CA SER A 307 9.60 -14.80 -4.11
C SER A 307 8.25 -15.49 -3.86
N ARG A 308 7.82 -15.60 -2.59
CA ARG A 308 6.55 -16.21 -2.16
C ARG A 308 5.90 -15.36 -1.08
N GLY A 309 4.57 -15.43 -1.02
CA GLY A 309 3.81 -14.88 0.10
C GLY A 309 3.99 -15.68 1.39
N CYS A 310 3.89 -15.01 2.53
CA CYS A 310 3.80 -15.64 3.85
C CYS A 310 2.51 -16.47 4.03
N CYS A 311 1.43 -16.08 3.36
CA CYS A 311 0.13 -16.72 3.46
C CYS A 311 -0.05 -17.92 2.52
N GLY A 312 -0.58 -19.01 3.06
CA GLY A 312 -0.83 -20.25 2.35
C GLY A 312 0.43 -20.88 1.79
N THR A 313 0.37 -21.32 0.53
CA THR A 313 1.56 -21.72 -0.20
C THR A 313 2.41 -20.53 -0.67
N GLY A 314 1.86 -19.31 -0.63
CA GLY A 314 2.51 -18.09 -1.09
C GLY A 314 2.62 -17.99 -2.61
N LEU A 315 1.90 -18.85 -3.35
CA LEU A 315 1.98 -18.94 -4.82
C LEU A 315 0.76 -18.32 -5.49
N LEU A 316 -0.44 -18.54 -4.94
CA LEU A 316 -1.72 -18.10 -5.52
C LEU A 316 -2.62 -17.38 -4.52
N GLU A 317 -2.40 -17.60 -3.24
CA GLU A 317 -3.24 -17.08 -2.17
C GLU A 317 -3.07 -15.56 -2.10
N MET A 318 -4.13 -14.83 -2.46
CA MET A 318 -4.24 -13.38 -2.32
C MET A 318 -5.66 -13.01 -1.93
N GLY A 319 -5.83 -11.90 -1.21
CA GLY A 319 -7.13 -11.40 -0.73
C GLY A 319 -7.99 -12.55 -0.16
N PRO A 320 -9.13 -12.90 -0.80
CA PRO A 320 -10.07 -13.89 -0.31
C PRO A 320 -9.54 -15.34 -0.25
N LEU A 321 -8.41 -15.65 -0.89
CA LEU A 321 -7.79 -16.98 -0.83
C LEU A 321 -6.79 -17.12 0.33
N CYS A 322 -6.32 -16.00 0.87
CA CYS A 322 -5.49 -15.97 2.07
C CYS A 322 -6.40 -15.94 3.30
N THR A 323 -6.64 -17.10 3.92
CA THR A 323 -7.60 -17.28 5.03
C THR A 323 -6.99 -18.08 6.16
N ASP A 324 -7.61 -18.08 7.34
CA ASP A 324 -7.16 -18.90 8.48
C ASP A 324 -7.24 -20.42 8.25
N LEU A 325 -7.82 -20.85 7.12
CA LEU A 325 -7.87 -22.25 6.73
C LEU A 325 -6.58 -22.72 6.04
N VAL A 326 -5.72 -21.80 5.62
CA VAL A 326 -4.42 -22.09 5.03
C VAL A 326 -3.29 -21.71 6.00
N PRO A 327 -2.15 -22.42 6.01
CA PRO A 327 -1.05 -22.09 6.91
C PRO A 327 -0.53 -20.68 6.64
N THR A 328 0.08 -20.06 7.65
CA THR A 328 0.84 -18.82 7.50
C THR A 328 2.26 -19.03 7.98
N CYS A 329 3.21 -18.28 7.42
CA CYS A 329 4.59 -18.30 7.88
C CYS A 329 4.67 -17.85 9.36
N ALA A 330 5.68 -18.33 10.09
CA ALA A 330 5.82 -18.05 11.52
C ALA A 330 6.21 -16.58 11.82
N THR A 331 7.06 -16.00 10.97
CA THR A 331 7.63 -14.65 11.17
C THR A 331 7.43 -13.83 9.90
N PRO A 332 6.39 -12.98 9.80
CA PRO A 332 6.10 -12.29 8.55
C PRO A 332 7.11 -11.19 8.23
N SER A 333 7.79 -10.62 9.23
CA SER A 333 8.88 -9.66 8.97
C SER A 333 10.07 -10.25 8.23
N GLN A 334 10.19 -11.58 8.14
CA GLN A 334 11.20 -12.25 7.32
C GLN A 334 10.72 -12.54 5.89
N PHE A 335 9.51 -12.13 5.53
CA PHE A 335 8.94 -12.28 4.19
C PHE A 335 8.75 -10.91 3.56
N MET A 336 9.14 -10.75 2.30
CA MET A 336 8.87 -9.52 1.56
C MET A 336 7.37 -9.37 1.24
N PHE A 337 6.69 -10.48 0.95
CA PHE A 337 5.29 -10.51 0.56
C PHE A 337 4.43 -11.19 1.62
N TRP A 338 3.30 -10.55 1.96
CA TRP A 338 2.31 -11.12 2.87
C TRP A 338 1.50 -12.22 2.17
N ASP A 339 0.97 -11.92 0.99
CA ASP A 339 0.24 -12.85 0.14
C ASP A 339 0.93 -12.95 -1.24
N SER A 340 0.31 -13.55 -2.26
CA SER A 340 0.98 -13.71 -3.58
C SER A 340 1.16 -12.39 -4.37
N VAL A 341 0.74 -11.24 -3.84
CA VAL A 341 0.79 -9.93 -4.50
C VAL A 341 1.29 -8.83 -3.57
N HIS A 342 0.76 -8.78 -2.35
CA HIS A 342 0.87 -7.63 -1.46
C HIS A 342 2.08 -7.75 -0.53
N PRO A 343 2.83 -6.64 -0.33
CA PRO A 343 3.93 -6.59 0.62
C PRO A 343 3.53 -6.80 2.08
N THR A 344 4.48 -7.26 2.90
CA THR A 344 4.36 -7.23 4.36
C THR A 344 4.53 -5.82 4.93
N GLN A 345 4.14 -5.63 6.18
CA GLN A 345 4.39 -4.41 6.97
C GLN A 345 5.88 -4.06 6.98
N ALA A 346 6.77 -5.05 7.08
CA ALA A 346 8.22 -4.87 7.04
C ALA A 346 8.70 -4.30 5.70
N THR A 347 8.15 -4.78 4.58
CA THR A 347 8.45 -4.21 3.25
C THR A 347 7.93 -2.79 3.11
N TYR A 348 6.71 -2.49 3.57
CA TYR A 348 6.19 -1.12 3.56
C TYR A 348 7.04 -0.17 4.43
N ARG A 349 7.53 -0.65 5.58
CA ARG A 349 8.46 0.09 6.43
C ARG A 349 9.75 0.44 5.69
N ALA A 350 10.37 -0.55 5.06
CA ALA A 350 11.62 -0.37 4.32
C ALA A 350 11.45 0.61 3.14
N VAL A 351 10.30 0.60 2.45
CA VAL A 351 9.96 1.60 1.43
C VAL A 351 9.79 2.99 2.04
N ALA A 352 9.13 3.12 3.18
CA ALA A 352 8.99 4.40 3.88
C ALA A 352 10.34 4.97 4.33
N GLU A 353 11.23 4.14 4.87
CA GLU A 353 12.60 4.51 5.22
C GLU A 353 13.40 4.96 3.98
N TYR A 354 13.25 4.27 2.85
CA TYR A 354 13.82 4.71 1.58
C TYR A 354 13.32 6.11 1.17
N PHE A 355 12.02 6.38 1.28
CA PHE A 355 11.45 7.70 0.97
C PHE A 355 12.00 8.81 1.86
N MET A 356 12.25 8.51 3.13
CA MET A 356 12.88 9.44 4.07
C MET A 356 14.34 9.73 3.68
N HIS A 357 15.13 8.68 3.41
CA HIS A 357 16.55 8.83 3.06
C HIS A 357 16.76 9.50 1.70
N ALA A 358 15.91 9.20 0.73
CA ALA A 358 15.93 9.81 -0.60
C ALA A 358 15.35 11.24 -0.64
N ASN A 359 14.92 11.79 0.52
CA ASN A 359 14.25 13.09 0.63
C ASN A 359 13.01 13.25 -0.26
N ILE A 360 12.33 12.15 -0.60
CA ILE A 360 11.12 12.16 -1.43
C ILE A 360 9.97 12.89 -0.72
N LEU A 361 9.97 12.84 0.61
CA LEU A 361 8.95 13.47 1.46
C LEU A 361 9.13 14.98 1.67
N ARG A 362 10.15 15.58 1.06
CA ARG A 362 10.38 17.04 1.13
C ARG A 362 9.69 17.74 -0.04
N PHE A 363 8.62 18.46 0.30
CA PHE A 363 7.87 19.30 -0.64
C PHE A 363 8.29 20.77 -0.59
N ASP A 364 9.38 21.08 0.14
CA ASP A 364 9.96 22.42 0.25
C ASP A 364 10.64 22.85 -1.07
N ASN A 365 10.68 24.16 -1.29
CA ASN A 365 11.28 24.78 -2.49
C ASN A 365 12.79 24.57 -2.57
#